data_AF-A0A426QH21-F1
#
_entry.id   AF-A0A426QH21-F1
#
_cell.length_a   1.000
_cell.length_b   1.000
_cell.length_c   1.000
_cell.angle_alpha   90.00
_cell.angle_beta   90.00
_cell.angle_gamma   90.00
#
_symmetry.space_group_name_H-M   'P 1'
#
loop_
_entity.id
_entity.type
_entity.pdbx_description
1 polymer ?
#
loop_
_entity_poly.entity_id
_entity_poly.type
_entity_poly.pdbx_seq_one_letter_code
_entity_poly.pdbx_strand_id
1 'polypeptide(L)'
;MSWRANRELDSEALLHLVWEQVIDYTIADSNEIAINQRFYPELRTAFAISEPQPLAWAFARGPDTSLYEAAKQFFFELRNSGRLAQIIERYYGHVQDFDYVGTRRYLRHIQLRLPEYTGIFKRAAKKNGLDWRLLAAVGYQESHWRPDARSPTGVRGIMMLTLNTVKYLGLDDRLDPVQSIQGGAEYLRMMIEKIPERIPEPDRTWLALAAYNIGFGHLEDARRLTEANGAEPDRWVDVKEHLPLLTQKKWYQRTRFGYARGHEPVQYVENIRSYYDILVWYTERDQEPVPSPPQWVSDFPAL
;
A
#
# COMPACT_ATOMS: atom_id res chain seq x y z
N MET A 1 -23.15 -30.99 5.69
CA MET A 1 -22.10 -30.27 4.95
C MET A 1 -21.09 -31.29 4.44
N SER A 2 -20.87 -31.34 3.14
CA SER A 2 -19.77 -32.09 2.51
C SER A 2 -18.68 -31.10 2.14
N TRP A 3 -17.43 -31.37 2.50
CA TRP A 3 -16.27 -30.59 2.07
C TRP A 3 -15.37 -31.48 1.21
N ARG A 4 -14.67 -30.87 0.24
CA ARG A 4 -13.73 -31.57 -0.65
C ARG A 4 -12.40 -30.85 -0.59
N ALA A 5 -11.33 -31.59 -0.29
CA ALA A 5 -9.97 -31.06 -0.42
C ALA A 5 -9.66 -30.87 -1.92
N ASN A 6 -9.32 -29.65 -2.32
CA ASN A 6 -8.81 -29.36 -3.64
C ASN A 6 -7.28 -29.50 -3.65
N ARG A 7 -6.71 -30.16 -4.66
CA ARG A 7 -5.25 -30.32 -4.83
C ARG A 7 -4.69 -29.63 -6.07
N GLU A 8 -5.57 -29.04 -6.88
CA GLU A 8 -5.24 -28.41 -8.16
C GLU A 8 -5.19 -26.88 -8.04
N LEU A 9 -6.08 -26.32 -7.22
CA LEU A 9 -6.16 -24.88 -6.98
C LEU A 9 -5.47 -24.52 -5.67
N ASP A 10 -4.80 -23.36 -5.69
CA ASP A 10 -4.32 -22.70 -4.48
C ASP A 10 -5.44 -21.91 -3.78
N SER A 11 -5.12 -21.34 -2.62
CA SER A 11 -6.07 -20.58 -1.83
C SER A 11 -6.59 -19.34 -2.56
N GLU A 12 -5.76 -18.67 -3.37
CA GLU A 12 -6.16 -17.48 -4.11
C GLU A 12 -7.23 -17.82 -5.15
N ALA A 13 -7.03 -18.88 -5.91
CA ALA A 13 -8.02 -19.36 -6.87
C ALA A 13 -9.33 -19.80 -6.18
N LEU A 14 -9.24 -20.46 -5.01
CA LEU A 14 -10.44 -20.82 -4.24
C LEU A 14 -11.18 -19.59 -3.69
N LEU A 15 -10.46 -18.58 -3.21
CA LEU A 15 -11.06 -17.30 -2.76
C LEU A 15 -11.73 -16.58 -3.93
N HIS A 16 -11.13 -16.61 -5.12
CA HIS A 16 -11.74 -16.08 -6.33
C HIS A 16 -13.05 -16.82 -6.69
N LEU A 17 -13.09 -18.15 -6.60
CA LEU A 17 -14.32 -18.92 -6.85
C LEU A 17 -15.42 -18.62 -5.82
N VAL A 18 -15.08 -18.39 -4.56
CA VAL A 18 -16.06 -17.91 -3.56
C VAL A 18 -16.61 -16.55 -3.94
N TRP A 19 -15.74 -15.65 -4.38
CA TRP A 19 -16.12 -14.30 -4.78
C TRP A 19 -17.04 -14.27 -6.01
N GLU A 20 -16.76 -15.10 -7.02
CA GLU A 20 -17.62 -15.34 -8.19
C GLU A 20 -18.89 -16.14 -7.86
N GLN A 21 -19.10 -16.53 -6.60
CA GLN A 21 -20.24 -17.34 -6.14
C GLN A 21 -20.34 -18.71 -6.82
N VAL A 22 -19.19 -19.24 -7.26
CA VAL A 22 -19.09 -20.59 -7.85
C VAL A 22 -19.08 -21.65 -6.75
N ILE A 23 -18.52 -21.33 -5.58
CA ILE A 23 -18.56 -22.16 -4.37
C ILE A 23 -18.98 -21.32 -3.17
N ASP A 24 -19.67 -21.92 -2.19
CA ASP A 24 -20.22 -21.17 -1.05
C ASP A 24 -19.15 -20.73 -0.04
N TYR A 25 -18.18 -21.61 0.23
CA TYR A 25 -17.17 -21.44 1.27
C TYR A 25 -15.83 -22.03 0.86
N THR A 26 -14.76 -21.42 1.35
CA THR A 26 -13.41 -21.99 1.35
C THR A 26 -12.74 -21.80 2.71
N ILE A 27 -11.62 -22.45 2.91
CA ILE A 27 -10.71 -22.25 4.04
C ILE A 27 -9.40 -21.73 3.45
N ALA A 28 -8.88 -20.62 4.00
CA ALA A 28 -7.62 -20.03 3.61
C ALA A 28 -6.93 -19.43 4.83
N ASP A 29 -5.61 -19.22 4.76
CA ASP A 29 -4.87 -18.60 5.84
C ASP A 29 -5.27 -17.13 6.01
N SER A 30 -5.21 -16.63 7.24
CA SER A 30 -5.67 -15.27 7.55
C SER A 30 -4.89 -14.19 6.79
N ASN A 31 -3.61 -14.41 6.53
CA ASN A 31 -2.77 -13.52 5.73
C ASN A 31 -3.17 -13.52 4.24
N GLU A 32 -3.60 -14.66 3.69
CA GLU A 32 -4.09 -14.75 2.32
C GLU A 32 -5.45 -14.07 2.18
N ILE A 33 -6.35 -14.24 3.15
CA ILE A 33 -7.64 -13.54 3.19
C ILE A 33 -7.43 -12.02 3.25
N ALA A 34 -6.56 -11.55 4.14
CA ALA A 34 -6.26 -10.12 4.27
C ALA A 34 -5.79 -9.53 2.93
N ILE A 35 -4.88 -10.22 2.23
CA ILE A 35 -4.40 -9.82 0.90
C ILE A 35 -5.55 -9.76 -0.10
N ASN A 36 -6.41 -10.77 -0.15
CA ASN A 36 -7.38 -10.94 -1.22
C ASN A 36 -8.64 -10.08 -1.05
N GLN A 37 -9.03 -9.72 0.19
CA GLN A 37 -10.22 -8.90 0.44
C GLN A 37 -10.19 -7.54 -0.26
N ARG A 38 -9.02 -6.98 -0.56
CA ARG A 38 -8.91 -5.71 -1.30
C ARG A 38 -9.30 -5.84 -2.78
N PHE A 39 -9.07 -7.01 -3.37
CA PHE A 39 -9.37 -7.32 -4.77
C PHE A 39 -10.78 -7.90 -4.92
N TYR A 40 -11.22 -8.62 -3.90
CA TYR A 40 -12.51 -9.29 -3.81
C TYR A 40 -13.29 -8.78 -2.58
N PRO A 41 -13.79 -7.53 -2.62
CA PRO A 41 -14.31 -6.85 -1.43
C PRO A 41 -15.58 -7.49 -0.86
N GLU A 42 -16.26 -8.37 -1.58
CA GLU A 42 -17.41 -9.14 -1.11
C GLU A 42 -17.02 -10.34 -0.23
N LEU A 43 -15.73 -10.75 -0.23
CA LEU A 43 -15.26 -11.83 0.64
C LEU A 43 -15.43 -11.48 2.13
N ARG A 44 -15.90 -12.44 2.91
CA ARG A 44 -16.13 -12.28 4.35
C ARG A 44 -15.55 -13.46 5.12
N THR A 45 -14.84 -13.14 6.20
CA THR A 45 -14.41 -14.14 7.17
C THR A 45 -15.60 -14.53 8.03
N ALA A 46 -15.97 -15.81 8.04
CA ALA A 46 -17.06 -16.31 8.88
C ALA A 46 -16.62 -16.51 10.33
N PHE A 47 -15.60 -17.36 10.55
CA PHE A 47 -15.01 -17.62 11.86
C PHE A 47 -13.61 -18.23 11.70
N ALA A 48 -12.78 -18.12 12.75
CA ALA A 48 -11.51 -18.81 12.82
C ALA A 48 -11.74 -20.30 13.14
N ILE A 49 -11.11 -21.19 12.38
CA ILE A 49 -11.22 -22.65 12.57
C ILE A 49 -10.14 -23.21 13.50
N SER A 50 -9.11 -22.43 13.80
CA SER A 50 -8.01 -22.79 14.69
C SER A 50 -7.40 -21.55 15.35
N GLU A 51 -6.63 -21.78 16.41
CA GLU A 51 -5.72 -20.78 16.97
C GLU A 51 -4.64 -20.37 15.94
N PRO A 52 -4.02 -19.18 16.08
CA PRO A 52 -2.93 -18.75 15.21
C PRO A 52 -1.76 -19.74 15.21
N GLN A 53 -1.29 -20.09 14.01
CA GLN A 53 -0.15 -21.00 13.82
C GLN A 53 1.00 -20.29 13.12
N PRO A 54 2.26 -20.52 13.54
CA PRO A 54 3.41 -19.94 12.86
C PRO A 54 3.67 -20.66 11.53
N LEU A 55 3.99 -19.88 10.49
CA LEU A 55 4.50 -20.42 9.24
C LEU A 55 5.95 -20.90 9.41
N ALA A 56 6.28 -22.03 8.80
CA ALA A 56 7.62 -22.60 8.83
C ALA A 56 7.99 -23.24 7.48
N TRP A 57 9.28 -23.26 7.16
CA TRP A 57 9.79 -24.05 6.06
C TRP A 57 9.87 -25.53 6.46
N ALA A 58 9.36 -26.41 5.61
CA ALA A 58 9.44 -27.86 5.79
C ALA A 58 10.66 -28.43 5.07
N PHE A 59 11.35 -29.37 5.72
CA PHE A 59 12.51 -30.06 5.18
C PHE A 59 12.31 -31.56 5.24
N ALA A 60 12.90 -32.29 4.29
CA ALA A 60 12.87 -33.75 4.30
C ALA A 60 13.54 -34.29 5.57
N ARG A 61 12.95 -35.35 6.15
CA ARG A 61 13.55 -36.03 7.30
C ARG A 61 14.69 -36.91 6.80
N GLY A 62 15.86 -36.80 7.42
CA GLY A 62 17.02 -37.60 7.09
C GLY A 62 18.15 -37.41 8.10
N PRO A 63 19.21 -38.24 8.01
CA PRO A 63 20.39 -38.09 8.87
C PRO A 63 21.22 -36.84 8.54
N ASP A 64 21.12 -36.33 7.30
CA ASP A 64 21.75 -35.08 6.90
C ASP A 64 20.85 -33.89 7.25
N THR A 65 21.34 -33.03 8.15
CA THR A 65 20.65 -31.82 8.61
C THR A 65 21.33 -30.54 8.13
N SER A 66 22.33 -30.62 7.24
CA SER A 66 23.14 -29.48 6.80
C SER A 66 22.29 -28.32 6.26
N LEU A 67 21.30 -28.62 5.40
CA LEU A 67 20.40 -27.60 4.85
C LEU A 67 19.47 -27.00 5.92
N TYR A 68 18.97 -27.82 6.85
CA TYR A 68 18.12 -27.34 7.93
C TYR A 68 18.87 -26.39 8.87
N GLU A 69 20.12 -26.72 9.23
CA GLU A 69 20.96 -25.86 10.07
C GLU A 69 21.33 -24.56 9.33
N ALA A 70 21.63 -24.63 8.03
CA ALA A 70 21.85 -23.45 7.21
C ALA A 70 20.60 -22.54 7.15
N ALA A 71 19.40 -23.12 6.98
CA ALA A 71 18.16 -22.37 6.99
C ALA A 71 17.85 -21.73 8.35
N LYS A 72 18.11 -22.43 9.45
CA LYS A 72 18.00 -21.86 10.81
C LYS A 72 18.92 -20.63 10.98
N GLN A 73 20.17 -20.75 10.57
CA GLN A 73 21.13 -19.65 10.63
C GLN A 73 20.68 -18.47 9.76
N PHE A 74 20.22 -18.76 8.53
CA PHE A 74 19.63 -17.76 7.64
C PHE A 74 18.47 -17.01 8.30
N PHE A 75 17.51 -17.70 8.91
CA PHE A 75 16.38 -17.04 9.57
C PHE A 75 16.78 -16.28 10.83
N PHE A 76 17.78 -16.75 11.56
CA PHE A 76 18.35 -16.02 12.69
C PHE A 76 18.94 -14.67 12.23
N GLU A 77 19.75 -14.68 11.18
CA GLU A 77 20.32 -13.47 10.57
C GLU A 77 19.24 -12.56 9.97
N LEU A 78 18.25 -13.14 9.28
CA LEU A 78 17.15 -12.41 8.65
C LEU A 78 16.27 -11.67 9.68
N ARG A 79 16.06 -12.28 10.85
CA ARG A 79 15.33 -11.66 11.98
C ARG A 79 16.18 -10.58 12.64
N ASN A 80 17.43 -10.89 12.98
CA ASN A 80 18.30 -9.94 13.69
C ASN A 80 18.67 -8.71 12.86
N SER A 81 18.74 -8.85 11.53
CA SER A 81 18.95 -7.74 10.61
C SER A 81 17.70 -6.88 10.39
N GLY A 82 16.52 -7.30 10.87
CA GLY A 82 15.23 -6.66 10.61
C GLY A 82 14.70 -6.85 9.18
N ARG A 83 15.42 -7.56 8.31
CA ARG A 83 15.01 -7.82 6.92
C ARG A 83 13.70 -8.59 6.83
N LEU A 84 13.45 -9.52 7.76
CA LEU A 84 12.17 -10.23 7.81
C LEU A 84 11.00 -9.27 8.08
N ALA A 85 11.18 -8.33 9.02
CA ALA A 85 10.17 -7.32 9.31
C ALA A 85 9.90 -6.42 8.09
N GLN A 86 10.94 -6.03 7.34
CA GLN A 86 10.76 -5.29 6.08
C GLN A 86 9.98 -6.08 5.03
N ILE A 87 10.26 -7.38 4.88
CA ILE A 87 9.52 -8.24 3.94
C ILE A 87 8.06 -8.31 4.36
N ILE A 88 7.79 -8.59 5.64
CA ILE A 88 6.42 -8.67 6.16
C ILE A 88 5.70 -7.33 5.96
N GLU A 89 6.34 -6.22 6.31
CA GLU A 89 5.78 -4.89 6.15
C GLU A 89 5.45 -4.56 4.69
N ARG A 90 6.36 -4.92 3.77
CA ARG A 90 6.18 -4.66 2.34
C ARG A 90 4.92 -5.33 1.80
N TYR A 91 4.63 -6.56 2.20
CA TYR A 91 3.52 -7.34 1.67
C TYR A 91 2.23 -7.25 2.48
N TYR A 92 2.33 -7.05 3.80
CA TYR A 92 1.19 -7.13 4.72
C TYR A 92 0.92 -5.84 5.51
N GLY A 93 1.84 -4.87 5.55
CA GLY A 93 1.75 -3.69 6.41
C GLY A 93 0.51 -2.83 6.18
N HIS A 94 0.16 -2.59 4.90
CA HIS A 94 -0.98 -1.78 4.49
C HIS A 94 -2.30 -2.57 4.34
N VAL A 95 -2.28 -3.86 4.67
CA VAL A 95 -3.32 -4.83 4.28
C VAL A 95 -4.19 -5.27 5.46
N GLN A 96 -3.70 -5.09 6.69
CA GLN A 96 -4.36 -5.62 7.89
C GLN A 96 -5.67 -4.88 8.23
N ASP A 97 -5.79 -3.60 7.85
CA ASP A 97 -6.97 -2.78 8.12
C ASP A 97 -7.86 -2.65 6.87
N PHE A 98 -8.65 -3.70 6.58
CA PHE A 98 -9.54 -3.70 5.42
C PHE A 98 -10.77 -2.78 5.61
N ASP A 99 -10.77 -1.62 4.95
CA ASP A 99 -11.95 -0.76 4.81
C ASP A 99 -12.84 -1.21 3.63
N TYR A 100 -13.84 -2.04 3.92
CA TYR A 100 -14.80 -2.52 2.92
C TYR A 100 -15.52 -1.38 2.19
N VAL A 101 -16.01 -0.38 2.93
CA VAL A 101 -16.81 0.72 2.36
C VAL A 101 -15.94 1.62 1.49
N GLY A 102 -14.73 1.95 1.97
CA GLY A 102 -13.73 2.69 1.21
C GLY A 102 -13.30 1.97 -0.06
N THR A 103 -13.04 0.66 0.02
CA THR A 103 -12.61 -0.15 -1.12
C THR A 103 -13.68 -0.21 -2.20
N ARG A 104 -14.95 -0.52 -1.84
CA ARG A 104 -16.08 -0.52 -2.80
C ARG A 104 -16.25 0.83 -3.48
N ARG A 105 -16.12 1.92 -2.71
CA ARG A 105 -16.18 3.29 -3.24
C ARG A 105 -15.02 3.57 -4.19
N TYR A 106 -13.80 3.12 -3.87
CA TYR A 106 -12.63 3.27 -4.72
C TYR A 106 -12.78 2.54 -6.06
N LEU A 107 -13.17 1.26 -6.04
CA LEU A 107 -13.43 0.48 -7.25
C LEU A 107 -14.50 1.13 -8.13
N ARG A 108 -15.58 1.64 -7.54
CA ARG A 108 -16.59 2.42 -8.27
C ARG A 108 -16.00 3.67 -8.91
N HIS A 109 -15.12 4.40 -8.22
CA HIS A 109 -14.47 5.58 -8.79
C HIS A 109 -13.46 5.24 -9.87
N ILE A 110 -12.78 4.08 -9.80
CA ILE A 110 -11.89 3.60 -10.88
C ILE A 110 -12.69 3.48 -12.18
N GLN A 111 -13.92 2.97 -12.12
CA GLN A 111 -14.79 2.84 -13.30
C GLN A 111 -15.41 4.18 -13.74
N LEU A 112 -15.85 5.01 -12.78
CA LEU A 112 -16.70 6.17 -13.09
C LEU A 112 -15.97 7.51 -13.17
N ARG A 113 -14.76 7.66 -12.62
CA ARG A 113 -14.03 8.94 -12.54
C ARG A 113 -12.64 8.88 -13.15
N LEU A 114 -11.86 7.84 -12.82
CA LEU A 114 -10.48 7.71 -13.30
C LEU A 114 -10.33 7.78 -14.83
N PRO A 115 -11.26 7.27 -15.68
CA PRO A 115 -11.08 7.31 -17.14
C PRO A 115 -10.91 8.73 -17.68
N GLU A 116 -11.57 9.72 -17.08
CA GLU A 116 -11.46 11.14 -17.46
C GLU A 116 -10.03 11.68 -17.29
N TYR A 117 -9.31 11.23 -16.26
CA TYR A 117 -8.00 11.76 -15.88
C TYR A 117 -6.83 10.83 -16.25
N THR A 118 -7.11 9.59 -16.69
CA THR A 118 -6.08 8.56 -16.95
C THR A 118 -5.01 9.05 -17.93
N GLY A 119 -5.43 9.69 -19.02
CA GLY A 119 -4.48 10.24 -20.01
C GLY A 119 -3.58 11.33 -19.43
N ILE A 120 -4.09 12.13 -18.49
CA ILE A 120 -3.36 13.20 -17.82
C ILE A 120 -2.33 12.59 -16.85
N PHE A 121 -2.76 11.65 -16.00
CA PHE A 121 -1.88 10.92 -15.09
C PHE A 121 -0.73 10.22 -15.83
N LYS A 122 -1.02 9.51 -16.93
CA LYS A 122 0.01 8.85 -17.74
C LYS A 122 1.04 9.83 -18.30
N ARG A 123 0.61 10.98 -18.82
CA ARG A 123 1.55 12.00 -19.35
C ARG A 123 2.38 12.65 -18.24
N ALA A 124 1.75 13.03 -17.13
CA ALA A 124 2.43 13.66 -16.00
C ALA A 124 3.44 12.70 -15.35
N ALA A 125 3.06 11.44 -15.14
CA ALA A 125 3.93 10.43 -14.58
C ALA A 125 5.12 10.11 -15.51
N LYS A 126 4.88 9.96 -16.82
CA LYS A 126 5.94 9.76 -17.81
C LYS A 126 6.97 10.89 -17.80
N LYS A 127 6.53 12.16 -17.73
CA LYS A 127 7.43 13.33 -17.66
C LYS A 127 8.33 13.30 -16.42
N ASN A 128 7.83 12.75 -15.31
CA ASN A 128 8.50 12.76 -14.01
C ASN A 128 9.15 11.42 -13.64
N GLY A 129 9.14 10.43 -14.53
CA GLY A 129 9.71 9.10 -14.25
C GLY A 129 8.98 8.35 -13.13
N LEU A 130 7.65 8.51 -13.03
CA LEU A 130 6.81 7.87 -12.02
C LEU A 130 5.91 6.80 -12.66
N ASP A 131 5.44 5.84 -11.86
CA ASP A 131 4.30 5.00 -12.25
C ASP A 131 3.02 5.87 -12.20
N TRP A 132 2.24 5.86 -13.30
CA TRP A 132 1.01 6.63 -13.38
C TRP A 132 -0.07 6.16 -12.41
N ARG A 133 -0.06 4.88 -12.04
CA ARG A 133 -0.98 4.28 -11.06
C ARG A 133 -0.67 4.79 -9.66
N LEU A 134 0.62 4.95 -9.32
CA LEU A 134 1.03 5.56 -8.05
C LEU A 134 0.57 7.02 -7.98
N LEU A 135 0.80 7.79 -9.05
CA LEU A 135 0.35 9.17 -9.12
C LEU A 135 -1.18 9.30 -9.03
N ALA A 136 -1.92 8.40 -9.69
CA ALA A 136 -3.36 8.32 -9.59
C ALA A 136 -3.83 7.96 -8.17
N ALA A 137 -3.14 7.04 -7.48
CA ALA A 137 -3.41 6.69 -6.08
C ALA A 137 -3.21 7.89 -5.14
N VAL A 138 -2.16 8.70 -5.35
CA VAL A 138 -1.96 9.97 -4.64
C VAL A 138 -3.15 10.91 -4.89
N GLY A 139 -3.53 11.13 -6.15
CA GLY A 139 -4.67 11.99 -6.47
C GLY A 139 -6.01 11.50 -5.89
N TYR A 140 -6.15 10.19 -5.70
CA TYR A 140 -7.32 9.63 -5.03
C TYR A 140 -7.31 9.92 -3.53
N GLN A 141 -6.18 9.69 -2.86
CA GLN A 141 -6.02 10.01 -1.45
C GLN A 141 -6.27 11.50 -1.17
N GLU A 142 -5.85 12.39 -2.08
CA GLU A 142 -6.00 13.83 -1.92
C GLU A 142 -7.44 14.34 -2.11
N SER A 143 -8.14 13.86 -3.14
CA SER A 143 -9.42 14.47 -3.55
C SER A 143 -10.50 13.48 -3.97
N HIS A 144 -10.21 12.18 -3.97
CA HIS A 144 -11.03 11.16 -4.65
C HIS A 144 -11.24 11.49 -6.14
N TRP A 145 -10.21 12.06 -6.77
CA TRP A 145 -10.19 12.60 -8.14
C TRP A 145 -11.24 13.68 -8.39
N ARG A 146 -11.46 14.56 -7.42
CA ARG A 146 -12.36 15.70 -7.56
C ARG A 146 -11.58 16.97 -7.86
N PRO A 147 -11.73 17.58 -9.05
CA PRO A 147 -11.02 18.81 -9.38
C PRO A 147 -11.51 20.02 -8.58
N ASP A 148 -12.76 19.98 -8.11
CA ASP A 148 -13.38 21.04 -7.31
C ASP A 148 -13.10 20.90 -5.80
N ALA A 149 -12.26 19.95 -5.38
CA ALA A 149 -11.96 19.70 -3.97
C ALA A 149 -11.32 20.93 -3.29
N ARG A 150 -11.78 21.21 -2.06
CA ARG A 150 -11.32 22.33 -1.24
C ARG A 150 -11.18 21.90 0.21
N SER A 151 -10.07 22.29 0.84
CA SER A 151 -9.84 22.09 2.28
C SER A 151 -9.93 23.40 3.06
N PRO A 152 -10.35 23.37 4.35
CA PRO A 152 -10.21 24.49 5.28
C PRO A 152 -8.76 25.00 5.42
N THR A 153 -7.76 24.12 5.23
CA THR A 153 -6.33 24.47 5.29
C THR A 153 -5.83 25.19 4.03
N GLY A 154 -6.71 25.40 3.05
CA GLY A 154 -6.44 26.22 1.87
C GLY A 154 -5.86 25.47 0.68
N VAL A 155 -5.63 24.15 0.74
CA VAL A 155 -5.30 23.29 -0.42
C VAL A 155 -6.52 23.04 -1.31
N ARG A 156 -6.31 22.85 -2.62
CA ARG A 156 -7.37 22.63 -3.62
C ARG A 156 -6.93 21.79 -4.82
N GLY A 157 -7.91 21.24 -5.53
CA GLY A 157 -7.69 20.50 -6.78
C GLY A 157 -7.48 19.01 -6.58
N ILE A 158 -7.28 18.29 -7.69
CA ILE A 158 -7.10 16.83 -7.69
C ILE A 158 -5.94 16.39 -6.80
N MET A 159 -4.83 17.13 -6.84
CA MET A 159 -3.61 16.82 -6.08
C MET A 159 -3.44 17.67 -4.82
N MET A 160 -4.48 18.43 -4.43
CA MET A 160 -4.51 19.27 -3.22
C MET A 160 -3.26 20.14 -3.02
N LEU A 161 -2.88 20.89 -4.05
CA LEU A 161 -1.69 21.74 -3.99
C LEU A 161 -1.93 23.00 -3.13
N THR A 162 -0.94 23.36 -2.32
CA THR A 162 -0.90 24.64 -1.61
C THR A 162 -0.60 25.79 -2.58
N LEU A 163 -0.98 27.02 -2.22
CA LEU A 163 -0.65 28.21 -3.03
C LEU A 163 0.86 28.42 -3.18
N ASN A 164 1.64 28.07 -2.16
CA ASN A 164 3.10 28.17 -2.23
C ASN A 164 3.68 27.19 -3.24
N THR A 165 3.14 25.96 -3.30
CA THR A 165 3.57 24.95 -4.29
C THR A 165 3.22 25.40 -5.70
N VAL A 166 2.00 25.90 -5.91
CA VAL A 166 1.55 26.44 -7.20
C VAL A 166 2.46 27.57 -7.68
N LYS A 167 2.78 28.54 -6.82
CA LYS A 167 3.70 29.64 -7.14
C LYS A 167 5.12 29.15 -7.45
N TYR A 168 5.61 28.20 -6.66
CA TYR A 168 6.93 27.62 -6.86
C TYR A 168 7.06 26.89 -8.21
N LEU A 169 5.99 26.21 -8.64
CA LEU A 169 5.93 25.46 -9.90
C LEU A 169 5.46 26.29 -11.10
N GLY A 170 5.13 27.57 -10.92
CA GLY A 170 4.65 28.44 -11.99
C GLY A 170 3.31 28.02 -12.60
N LEU A 171 2.40 27.48 -11.78
CA LEU A 171 1.06 27.06 -12.20
C LEU A 171 0.05 28.20 -12.00
N ASP A 172 -0.93 28.30 -12.90
CA ASP A 172 -1.93 29.38 -12.92
C ASP A 172 -3.20 28.99 -12.16
N ASP A 173 -3.71 27.77 -12.38
CA ASP A 173 -4.95 27.29 -11.76
C ASP A 173 -4.81 25.86 -11.22
N ARG A 174 -4.98 25.72 -9.91
CA ARG A 174 -4.97 24.41 -9.22
C ARG A 174 -6.28 23.64 -9.31
N LEU A 175 -7.37 24.29 -9.75
CA LEU A 175 -8.65 23.62 -10.01
C LEU A 175 -8.69 23.01 -11.42
N ASP A 176 -7.81 23.45 -12.32
CA ASP A 176 -7.63 22.79 -13.61
C ASP A 176 -7.00 21.39 -13.40
N PRO A 177 -7.67 20.30 -13.85
CA PRO A 177 -7.18 18.94 -13.65
C PRO A 177 -5.77 18.71 -14.23
N VAL A 178 -5.45 19.31 -15.38
CA VAL A 178 -4.17 19.11 -16.06
C VAL A 178 -3.05 19.73 -15.24
N GLN A 179 -3.18 20.99 -14.86
CA GLN A 179 -2.20 21.70 -14.04
C GLN A 179 -2.08 21.09 -12.64
N SER A 180 -3.20 20.72 -12.01
CA SER A 180 -3.19 20.06 -10.69
C SER A 180 -2.39 18.76 -10.72
N ILE A 181 -2.67 17.88 -11.68
CA ILE A 181 -2.00 16.57 -11.81
C ILE A 181 -0.53 16.74 -12.19
N GLN A 182 -0.21 17.64 -13.12
CA GLN A 182 1.18 17.92 -13.50
C GLN A 182 1.98 18.47 -12.32
N GLY A 183 1.43 19.43 -11.58
CA GLY A 183 2.05 20.01 -10.40
C GLY A 183 2.27 19.00 -9.28
N GLY A 184 1.27 18.14 -9.02
CA GLY A 184 1.41 17.07 -8.03
C GLY A 184 2.48 16.05 -8.42
N ALA A 185 2.59 15.71 -9.70
CA ALA A 185 3.64 14.81 -10.19
C ALA A 185 5.04 15.41 -10.02
N GLU A 186 5.21 16.68 -10.37
CA GLU A 186 6.48 17.41 -10.23
C GLU A 186 6.85 17.56 -8.75
N TYR A 187 5.90 17.92 -7.90
CA TYR A 187 6.13 18.04 -6.46
C TYR A 187 6.48 16.70 -5.81
N LEU A 188 5.81 15.60 -6.18
CA LEU A 188 6.17 14.26 -5.71
C LEU A 188 7.59 13.88 -6.16
N ARG A 189 7.93 14.14 -7.43
CA ARG A 189 9.28 13.90 -7.93
C ARG A 189 10.34 14.68 -7.16
N MET A 190 10.08 15.95 -6.85
CA MET A 190 10.96 16.75 -6.00
C MET A 190 11.11 16.15 -4.59
N MET A 191 10.04 15.60 -4.00
CA MET A 191 10.15 14.93 -2.69
C MET A 191 11.04 13.69 -2.78
N ILE A 192 10.88 12.88 -3.82
CA ILE A 192 11.73 11.70 -4.09
C ILE A 192 13.20 12.10 -4.21
N GLU A 193 13.50 13.18 -4.93
CA GLU A 193 14.88 13.68 -5.11
C GLU A 193 15.50 14.26 -3.83
N LYS A 194 14.69 14.69 -2.86
CA LYS A 194 15.18 15.12 -1.54
C LYS A 194 15.52 13.93 -0.63
N ILE A 195 14.96 12.75 -0.89
CA ILE A 195 15.29 11.55 -0.12
C ILE A 195 16.73 11.13 -0.45
N PRO A 196 17.59 10.87 0.55
CA PRO A 196 18.98 10.50 0.31
C PRO A 196 19.17 9.36 -0.70
N GLU A 197 20.19 9.48 -1.56
CA GLU A 197 20.50 8.50 -2.61
C GLU A 197 20.81 7.09 -2.08
N ARG A 198 21.25 6.98 -0.82
CA ARG A 198 21.51 5.70 -0.14
C ARG A 198 20.26 4.86 0.13
N ILE A 199 19.07 5.47 0.17
CA ILE A 199 17.82 4.79 0.53
C ILE A 199 17.25 4.08 -0.69
N PRO A 200 17.22 2.75 -0.78
CA PRO A 200 16.73 2.08 -1.98
C PRO A 200 15.19 2.18 -2.12
N GLU A 201 14.70 1.88 -3.33
CA GLU A 201 13.28 1.56 -3.50
C GLU A 201 12.96 0.20 -2.84
N PRO A 202 11.74 0.02 -2.28
CA PRO A 202 10.60 0.93 -2.36
C PRO A 202 10.53 1.98 -1.22
N ASP A 203 11.38 1.88 -0.21
CA ASP A 203 11.37 2.76 0.97
C ASP A 203 11.55 4.24 0.61
N ARG A 204 12.36 4.54 -0.42
CA ARG A 204 12.51 5.90 -0.96
C ARG A 204 11.17 6.52 -1.31
N THR A 205 10.32 5.81 -2.05
CA THR A 205 9.00 6.31 -2.46
C THR A 205 8.09 6.52 -1.24
N TRP A 206 8.09 5.60 -0.26
CA TRP A 206 7.24 5.71 0.93
C TRP A 206 7.63 6.90 1.81
N LEU A 207 8.93 7.10 2.01
CA LEU A 207 9.45 8.28 2.70
C LEU A 207 9.12 9.56 1.94
N ALA A 208 9.23 9.58 0.61
CA ALA A 208 8.85 10.73 -0.19
C ALA A 208 7.36 11.10 -0.07
N LEU A 209 6.47 10.10 -0.01
CA LEU A 209 5.03 10.31 0.21
C LEU A 209 4.75 10.84 1.62
N ALA A 210 5.46 10.36 2.65
CA ALA A 210 5.39 10.94 3.98
C ALA A 210 5.85 12.41 3.98
N ALA A 211 6.95 12.72 3.29
CA ALA A 211 7.41 14.11 3.11
C ALA A 211 6.42 14.97 2.30
N TYR A 212 5.72 14.40 1.32
CA TYR A 212 4.67 15.09 0.57
C TYR A 212 3.56 15.56 1.51
N ASN A 213 3.16 14.70 2.45
CA ASN A 213 2.07 14.96 3.39
C ASN A 213 2.48 15.87 4.57
N ILE A 214 3.55 15.51 5.30
CA ILE A 214 3.94 16.19 6.55
C ILE A 214 5.05 17.25 6.35
N GLY A 215 5.62 17.30 5.15
CA GLY A 215 6.79 18.12 4.84
C GLY A 215 8.12 17.43 5.16
N PHE A 216 9.10 17.65 4.29
CA PHE A 216 10.44 17.03 4.38
C PHE A 216 11.15 17.31 5.72
N GLY A 217 10.98 18.50 6.31
CA GLY A 217 11.62 18.84 7.59
C GLY A 217 11.16 17.93 8.74
N HIS A 218 9.85 17.69 8.85
CA HIS A 218 9.30 16.80 9.87
C HIS A 218 9.62 15.32 9.59
N LEU A 219 9.69 14.92 8.31
CA LEU A 219 10.20 13.59 7.96
C LEU A 219 11.64 13.40 8.46
N GLU A 220 12.53 14.37 8.24
CA GLU A 220 13.91 14.29 8.72
C GLU A 220 14.01 14.26 10.25
N ASP A 221 13.12 14.97 10.96
CA ASP A 221 13.01 14.84 12.41
C ASP A 221 12.61 13.43 12.84
N ALA A 222 11.65 12.81 12.16
CA ALA A 222 11.26 11.43 12.41
C ALA A 222 12.40 10.44 12.13
N ARG A 223 13.16 10.62 11.04
CA ARG A 223 14.33 9.80 10.72
C ARG A 223 15.42 9.91 11.77
N ARG A 224 15.77 11.13 12.20
CA ARG A 224 16.74 11.33 13.31
C ARG A 224 16.25 10.72 14.61
N LEU A 225 14.95 10.80 14.89
CA LEU A 225 14.38 10.19 16.08
C LEU A 225 14.44 8.65 16.02
N THR A 226 14.21 8.08 14.83
CA THR A 226 14.33 6.63 14.56
C THR A 226 15.75 6.16 14.87
N GLU A 227 16.76 6.87 14.34
CA GLU A 227 18.18 6.59 14.60
C GLU A 227 18.53 6.75 16.09
N ALA A 228 18.06 7.82 16.74
CA ALA A 228 18.31 8.08 18.15
C ALA A 228 17.70 7.01 19.09
N ASN A 229 16.64 6.33 18.63
CA ASN A 229 16.02 5.21 19.34
C ASN A 229 16.64 3.85 18.96
N GLY A 230 17.70 3.83 18.15
CA GLY A 230 18.42 2.61 17.76
C GLY A 230 17.76 1.80 16.63
N ALA A 231 16.81 2.39 15.91
CA ALA A 231 16.17 1.79 14.74
C ALA A 231 16.78 2.35 13.43
N GLU A 232 16.50 1.72 12.29
CA GLU A 232 17.12 2.10 11.02
C GLU A 232 16.38 3.27 10.34
N PRO A 233 16.98 4.48 10.23
CA PRO A 233 16.31 5.68 9.71
C PRO A 233 16.04 5.66 8.20
N ASP A 234 16.52 4.65 7.48
CA ASP A 234 16.31 4.50 6.03
C ASP A 234 15.19 3.53 5.67
N ARG A 235 14.58 2.88 6.68
CA ARG A 235 13.50 1.92 6.46
C ARG A 235 12.16 2.55 6.80
N TRP A 236 11.23 2.49 5.85
CA TRP A 236 9.87 2.97 6.08
C TRP A 236 9.23 2.30 7.30
N VAL A 237 9.42 0.98 7.46
CA VAL A 237 8.88 0.21 8.59
C VAL A 237 9.33 0.75 9.94
N ASP A 238 10.55 1.28 10.04
CA ASP A 238 11.08 1.80 11.29
C ASP A 238 10.68 3.28 11.47
N VAL A 239 10.76 4.07 10.40
CA VAL A 239 10.39 5.50 10.45
C VAL A 239 8.90 5.70 10.72
N LYS A 240 8.02 4.83 10.20
CA LYS A 240 6.57 4.92 10.42
C LYS A 240 6.19 4.75 11.89
N GLU A 241 6.90 3.90 12.63
CA GLU A 241 6.68 3.70 14.07
C GLU A 241 7.08 4.93 14.89
N HIS A 242 8.01 5.73 14.36
CA HIS A 242 8.55 6.92 15.04
C HIS A 242 7.84 8.22 14.66
N LEU A 243 7.21 8.29 13.49
CA LEU A 243 6.43 9.45 13.06
C LEU A 243 5.39 9.90 14.13
N PRO A 244 4.54 9.02 14.68
CA PRO A 244 3.61 9.34 15.78
C PRO A 244 4.23 10.04 16.99
N LEU A 245 5.50 9.76 17.29
CA LEU A 245 6.18 10.37 18.44
C LEU A 245 6.31 11.90 18.29
N LEU A 246 6.27 12.44 17.08
CA LEU A 246 6.27 13.90 16.83
C LEU A 246 5.02 14.62 17.38
N THR A 247 3.98 13.89 17.77
CA THR A 247 2.81 14.46 18.46
C THR A 247 3.03 14.64 19.96
N GLN A 248 4.04 13.98 20.53
CA GLN A 248 4.27 13.90 21.95
C GLN A 248 5.35 14.88 22.39
N LYS A 249 5.04 15.77 23.35
CA LYS A 249 5.94 16.82 23.85
C LYS A 249 7.31 16.34 24.28
N LYS A 250 7.37 15.16 24.91
CA LYS A 250 8.63 14.52 25.34
C LYS A 250 9.63 14.34 24.18
N TRP A 251 9.12 14.13 22.97
CA TRP A 251 9.90 13.82 21.79
C TRP A 251 10.07 15.04 20.89
N TYR A 252 8.97 15.73 20.50
CA TYR A 252 9.07 16.81 19.51
C TYR A 252 9.91 18.00 19.99
N GLN A 253 10.01 18.26 21.30
CA GLN A 253 10.84 19.35 21.83
C GLN A 253 12.34 19.14 21.59
N ARG A 254 12.75 17.91 21.25
CA ARG A 254 14.15 17.55 20.93
C ARG A 254 14.43 17.59 19.43
N THR A 255 13.42 17.89 18.62
CA THR A 255 13.49 17.90 17.15
C THR A 255 13.62 19.33 16.63
N ARG A 256 14.09 19.49 15.38
CA ARG A 256 14.37 20.82 14.83
C ARG A 256 13.11 21.58 14.48
N PHE A 257 12.12 20.90 13.92
CA PHE A 257 10.87 21.49 13.41
C PHE A 257 9.71 21.36 14.41
N GLY A 258 9.87 20.56 15.47
CA GLY A 258 8.93 20.53 16.60
C GLY A 258 7.70 19.69 16.32
N TYR A 259 6.57 20.09 16.91
CA TYR A 259 5.33 19.33 16.86
C TYR A 259 4.84 19.12 15.42
N ALA A 260 4.46 17.88 15.11
CA ALA A 260 3.75 17.55 13.89
C ALA A 260 2.76 16.40 14.11
N ARG A 261 1.72 16.33 13.27
CA ARG A 261 0.68 15.29 13.34
C ARG A 261 1.17 13.99 12.69
N GLY A 262 2.14 13.34 13.33
CA GLY A 262 2.84 12.18 12.78
C GLY A 262 1.99 10.95 12.43
N HIS A 263 0.77 10.82 12.96
CA HIS A 263 -0.16 9.76 12.53
C HIS A 263 -0.72 9.98 11.11
N GLU A 264 -0.90 11.23 10.70
CA GLU A 264 -1.47 11.59 9.39
C GLU A 264 -0.62 11.07 8.21
N PRO A 265 0.71 11.25 8.15
CA PRO A 265 1.52 10.72 7.04
C PRO A 265 1.61 9.20 7.04
N VAL A 266 1.54 8.53 8.19
CA VAL A 266 1.51 7.06 8.23
C VAL A 266 0.25 6.57 7.52
N GLN A 267 -0.93 7.04 7.95
CA GLN A 267 -2.19 6.67 7.31
C GLN A 267 -2.21 7.06 5.83
N TYR A 268 -1.68 8.22 5.48
CA TYR A 268 -1.59 8.71 4.11
C TYR A 268 -0.81 7.75 3.20
N VAL A 269 0.37 7.31 3.65
CA VAL A 269 1.22 6.37 2.89
C VAL A 269 0.54 5.00 2.79
N GLU A 270 0.00 4.46 3.88
CA GLU A 270 -0.65 3.15 3.87
C GLU A 270 -1.88 3.12 2.96
N ASN A 271 -2.70 4.19 2.96
CA ASN A 271 -3.82 4.32 2.04
C ASN A 271 -3.37 4.35 0.57
N ILE A 272 -2.33 5.12 0.25
CA ILE A 272 -1.81 5.22 -1.12
C ILE A 272 -1.25 3.89 -1.59
N ARG A 273 -0.55 3.14 -0.73
CA ARG A 273 -0.08 1.78 -1.03
C ARG A 273 -1.26 0.88 -1.37
N SER A 274 -2.33 0.91 -0.58
CA SER A 274 -3.55 0.13 -0.85
C SER A 274 -4.24 0.52 -2.16
N TYR A 275 -4.40 1.82 -2.43
CA TYR A 275 -4.96 2.29 -3.69
C TYR A 275 -4.09 1.90 -4.89
N TYR A 276 -2.77 2.03 -4.74
CA TYR A 276 -1.81 1.67 -5.78
C TYR A 276 -1.90 0.18 -6.13
N ASP A 277 -1.87 -0.71 -5.13
CA ASP A 277 -1.96 -2.15 -5.34
C ASP A 277 -3.29 -2.56 -6.01
N ILE A 278 -4.41 -2.01 -5.55
CA ILE A 278 -5.72 -2.26 -6.16
C ILE A 278 -5.74 -1.78 -7.62
N LEU A 279 -5.14 -0.62 -7.91
CA LEU A 279 -5.13 -0.07 -9.26
C LEU A 279 -4.18 -0.84 -10.19
N VAL A 280 -3.03 -1.29 -9.68
CA VAL A 280 -2.11 -2.21 -10.39
C VAL A 280 -2.88 -3.46 -10.79
N TRP A 281 -3.47 -4.15 -9.81
CA TRP A 281 -4.28 -5.34 -10.04
C TRP A 281 -5.43 -5.09 -11.03
N TYR A 282 -6.20 -4.02 -10.85
CA TYR A 282 -7.33 -3.69 -11.74
C TYR A 282 -6.87 -3.51 -13.19
N THR A 283 -5.76 -2.80 -13.42
CA THR A 283 -5.26 -2.51 -14.76
C THR A 283 -4.56 -3.68 -15.45
N GLU A 284 -4.09 -4.65 -14.67
CA GLU A 284 -3.45 -5.87 -15.16
C GLU A 284 -4.50 -6.97 -15.41
N ARG A 285 -5.56 -7.04 -14.60
CA ARG A 285 -6.68 -7.98 -14.77
C ARG A 285 -7.43 -7.78 -16.09
N ASP A 286 -7.63 -6.55 -16.55
CA ASP A 286 -8.24 -6.26 -17.87
C ASP A 286 -7.41 -6.84 -19.05
N GLN A 287 -6.19 -7.32 -18.81
CA GLN A 287 -5.31 -7.94 -19.81
C GLN A 287 -5.31 -9.47 -19.76
N GLU A 288 -5.87 -10.10 -18.70
CA GLU A 288 -5.90 -11.55 -18.55
C GLU A 288 -7.29 -12.13 -18.92
N PRO A 289 -7.35 -13.21 -19.72
CA PRO A 289 -8.62 -13.87 -20.01
C PRO A 289 -9.20 -14.46 -18.73
N VAL A 290 -10.51 -14.26 -18.51
CA VAL A 290 -11.25 -14.86 -17.40
C VAL A 290 -11.01 -16.38 -17.41
N PRO A 291 -10.45 -16.99 -16.34
CA PRO A 291 -10.25 -18.42 -16.30
C PRO A 291 -11.61 -19.13 -16.44
N SER A 292 -11.68 -20.12 -17.32
CA SER A 292 -12.87 -20.98 -17.36
C SER A 292 -13.00 -21.72 -16.02
N PRO A 293 -14.21 -21.85 -15.45
CA PRO A 293 -14.41 -22.63 -14.23
C PRO A 293 -13.82 -24.03 -14.43
N PRO A 294 -13.07 -24.57 -13.45
CA PRO A 294 -12.57 -25.94 -13.52
C PRO A 294 -13.69 -26.93 -13.80
N GLN A 295 -13.42 -28.00 -14.56
CA GLN A 295 -14.45 -28.98 -14.95
C GLN A 295 -15.17 -29.65 -13.76
N TRP A 296 -14.51 -29.74 -12.60
CA TRP A 296 -15.13 -30.30 -11.39
C TRP A 296 -16.18 -29.36 -10.76
N VAL A 297 -16.25 -28.09 -11.15
CA VAL A 297 -17.31 -27.16 -10.69
C VAL A 297 -18.69 -27.69 -11.07
N SER A 298 -18.80 -28.34 -12.23
CA SER A 298 -20.03 -29.04 -12.66
C SER A 298 -20.43 -30.22 -11.77
N ASP A 299 -19.53 -30.72 -10.91
CA ASP A 299 -19.82 -31.80 -9.95
C ASP A 299 -20.54 -31.30 -8.71
N PHE A 300 -20.61 -29.97 -8.50
CA PHE A 300 -21.37 -29.37 -7.42
C PHE A 300 -22.81 -29.11 -7.91
N PRO A 301 -23.84 -29.57 -7.20
CA PRO A 301 -25.21 -29.29 -7.60
C PRO A 301 -25.43 -27.77 -7.63
N ALA A 302 -25.91 -27.26 -8.77
CA ALA A 302 -26.42 -25.90 -8.85
C ALA A 302 -27.59 -25.74 -7.88
N LEU A 303 -27.69 -24.56 -7.26
CA LEU A 303 -28.83 -24.17 -6.42
C LEU A 303 -30.15 -24.21 -7.19
#